data_AF-A0A0F9DMP8-F1
#
_entry.id   AF-A0A0F9DMP8-F1
#
_cell.length_a   1.000
_cell.length_b   1.000
_cell.length_c   1.000
_cell.angle_alpha   90.00
_cell.angle_beta   90.00
_cell.angle_gamma   90.00
#
_symmetry.space_group_name_H-M   'P 1'
#
loop_
_entity.id
_entity.type
_entity.pdbx_description
1 polymer ?
#
loop_
_entity_poly.entity_id
_entity_poly.type
_entity_poly.pdbx_seq_one_letter_code
_entity_poly.pdbx_strand_id
1 'polypeptide(L)'
;PEGHPFLRCTRLIEKNQVFTIEPGLYFIDSLLGDLAQSDNKQFINWDKVAAFKPFGGIRIEDNIIVHEDNLENMTRDLALD
;
A
#
# COMPACT_ATOMS: atom_id res chain seq x y z
N PRO A 1 5.23 0.26 14.91
CA PRO A 1 6.35 -0.70 15.07
C PRO A 1 7.65 0.03 14.75
N GLU A 2 8.77 -0.44 15.30
CA GLU A 2 10.07 0.12 14.95
C GLU A 2 10.28 0.05 13.42
N GLY A 3 10.82 1.12 12.82
CA GLY A 3 10.99 1.24 11.38
C GLY A 3 9.75 1.64 10.56
N HIS A 4 8.55 1.70 11.16
CA HIS A 4 7.30 1.99 10.45
C HIS A 4 6.52 3.17 11.08
N PRO A 5 7.02 4.42 10.94
CA PRO A 5 6.47 5.59 11.63
C PRO A 5 5.08 6.02 11.13
N PHE A 6 4.74 5.69 9.89
CA PHE A 6 3.46 6.03 9.29
C PHE A 6 2.40 4.92 9.43
N LEU A 7 2.70 3.82 10.13
CA LEU A 7 1.71 2.77 10.39
C LEU A 7 0.67 3.27 11.40
N ARG A 8 -0.61 3.24 10.98
CA ARG A 8 -1.72 3.80 11.76
C ARG A 8 -2.37 2.84 12.75
N CYS A 9 -2.22 1.53 12.55
CA CYS A 9 -2.90 0.52 13.35
C CYS A 9 -1.90 -0.51 13.90
N THR A 10 -1.85 -0.64 15.23
CA THR A 10 -1.07 -1.66 15.96
C THR A 10 -1.91 -2.45 16.96
N ARG A 11 -3.21 -2.12 17.07
CA ARG A 11 -4.14 -2.84 17.93
C ARG A 11 -4.34 -4.26 17.39
N LEU A 12 -4.52 -5.23 18.30
CA LEU A 12 -4.94 -6.58 17.92
C LEU A 12 -6.31 -6.55 17.25
N ILE A 13 -6.42 -7.29 16.16
CA ILE A 13 -7.66 -7.43 15.38
C ILE A 13 -8.63 -8.34 16.16
N GLU A 14 -9.87 -7.89 16.30
CA GLU A 14 -10.95 -8.59 17.01
C GLU A 14 -12.24 -8.56 16.16
N LYS A 15 -13.17 -9.49 16.42
CA LYS A 15 -14.47 -9.51 15.74
C LYS A 15 -15.26 -8.21 15.94
N ASN A 16 -16.11 -7.88 14.96
CA ASN A 16 -16.88 -6.64 14.85
C ASN A 16 -16.05 -5.36 14.65
N GLN A 17 -14.76 -5.48 14.32
CA GLN A 17 -13.95 -4.34 13.88
C GLN A 17 -14.01 -4.19 12.35
N VAL A 18 -13.76 -2.97 11.87
CA VAL A 18 -13.76 -2.63 10.44
C VAL A 18 -12.45 -1.95 10.08
N PHE A 19 -11.84 -2.35 8.96
CA PHE A 19 -10.53 -1.88 8.52
C PHE A 19 -10.51 -1.45 7.06
N THR A 20 -9.60 -0.53 6.74
CA THR A 20 -9.13 -0.30 5.37
C THR A 20 -7.95 -1.22 5.08
N ILE A 21 -7.89 -1.79 3.88
CA ILE A 21 -6.69 -2.45 3.34
C ILE A 21 -6.32 -1.73 2.06
N GLU A 22 -5.26 -0.92 2.13
CA GLU A 22 -4.94 0.10 1.13
C GLU A 22 -3.49 0.03 0.58
N PRO A 23 -3.02 -1.13 0.08
CA PRO A 23 -1.67 -1.24 -0.49
C PRO A 23 -1.48 -0.25 -1.64
N GLY A 24 -0.33 0.41 -1.67
CA GLY A 24 0.03 1.35 -2.71
C GLY A 24 1.46 1.22 -3.20
N LEU A 25 1.67 1.54 -4.48
CA LEU A 25 2.96 1.57 -5.16
C LEU A 25 3.04 2.84 -6.00
N TYR A 26 4.07 3.65 -5.79
CA TYR A 26 4.16 4.97 -6.39
C TYR A 26 5.56 5.25 -6.95
N PHE A 27 5.64 6.06 -8.00
CA PHE A 27 6.87 6.58 -8.59
C PHE A 27 7.03 8.06 -8.23
N ILE A 28 7.35 8.35 -6.96
CA ILE A 28 7.42 9.71 -6.40
C ILE A 28 8.82 10.31 -6.58
N ASP A 29 8.90 11.47 -7.22
CA ASP A 29 10.16 12.12 -7.60
C ASP A 29 11.14 12.35 -6.46
N SER A 30 10.65 12.86 -5.33
CA SER A 30 11.52 13.12 -4.17
C SER A 30 12.13 11.83 -3.62
N LEU A 31 11.31 10.81 -3.40
CA LEU A 31 11.77 9.53 -2.86
C LEU A 31 12.66 8.75 -3.84
N LEU A 32 12.36 8.82 -5.14
CA LEU A 32 13.21 8.25 -6.18
C LEU A 32 14.55 9.00 -6.28
N GLY A 33 14.54 10.31 -6.08
CA GLY A 33 15.75 11.13 -6.01
C GLY A 33 16.65 10.71 -4.84
N ASP A 34 16.08 10.54 -3.65
CA ASP A 34 16.82 10.06 -2.47
C ASP A 34 17.38 8.65 -2.71
N LEU A 35 16.58 7.75 -3.30
CA LEU A 35 17.02 6.39 -3.63
C LEU A 35 18.17 6.38 -4.65
N ALA A 36 18.15 7.28 -5.63
CA ALA A 36 19.21 7.41 -6.63
C ALA A 36 20.55 7.88 -6.03
N GLN A 37 20.52 8.57 -4.89
CA GLN A 37 21.71 9.02 -4.15
C GLN A 37 22.25 7.96 -3.18
N SER A 38 21.48 6.90 -2.91
CA SER A 38 21.89 5.81 -2.01
C SER A 38 22.73 4.73 -2.71
N ASP A 39 23.37 3.88 -1.91
CA ASP A 39 24.08 2.68 -2.40
C ASP A 39 23.15 1.66 -3.07
N ASN A 40 21.83 1.80 -2.89
CA ASN A 40 20.83 0.92 -3.48
C ASN A 40 20.54 1.25 -4.94
N LYS A 41 21.02 2.38 -5.48
CA LYS A 41 20.75 2.81 -6.86
C LYS A 41 21.08 1.77 -7.92
N GLN A 42 22.07 0.91 -7.64
CA GLN A 42 22.54 -0.16 -8.53
C GLN A 42 21.55 -1.32 -8.68
N PHE A 43 20.59 -1.44 -7.76
CA PHE A 43 19.58 -2.49 -7.78
C PHE A 43 18.29 -2.07 -8.49
N ILE A 44 18.20 -0.82 -8.94
CA ILE A 44 16.97 -0.25 -9.50
C ILE A 44 17.04 -0.24 -11.02
N ASN A 45 15.98 -0.73 -11.67
CA ASN A 45 15.80 -0.61 -13.11
C ASN A 45 15.22 0.77 -13.46
N TRP A 46 16.10 1.76 -13.65
CA TRP A 46 15.72 3.15 -13.90
C TRP A 46 14.98 3.34 -15.23
N ASP A 47 15.26 2.53 -16.25
CA ASP A 47 14.53 2.56 -17.52
C ASP A 47 13.06 2.15 -17.33
N LYS A 48 12.82 1.11 -16.51
CA LYS A 48 11.45 0.72 -16.13
C LYS A 48 10.77 1.76 -15.25
N VAL A 49 11.49 2.35 -14.29
CA VAL A 49 10.96 3.47 -13.49
C VAL A 49 10.53 4.62 -14.39
N ALA A 50 11.36 5.03 -15.34
CA ALA A 50 11.04 6.10 -16.29
C ALA A 50 9.81 5.76 -17.15
N ALA A 51 9.66 4.50 -17.56
CA ALA A 51 8.49 4.05 -18.32
C ALA A 51 7.18 4.08 -17.52
N PHE A 52 7.22 3.82 -16.21
CA PHE A 52 6.01 3.79 -15.37
C PHE A 52 5.72 5.10 -14.64
N LYS A 53 6.72 5.98 -14.48
CA LYS A 53 6.59 7.27 -13.82
C LYS A 53 5.43 8.15 -14.34
N PRO A 54 5.13 8.21 -15.66
CA PRO A 54 3.99 8.98 -16.17
C PRO A 54 2.62 8.54 -15.65
N PHE A 55 2.50 7.31 -15.12
CA PHE A 55 1.26 6.80 -14.51
C PHE A 55 1.11 7.23 -13.04
N GLY A 56 2.13 7.87 -12.45
CA GLY A 56 2.14 8.34 -11.07
C GLY A 56 2.28 7.19 -10.07
N GLY A 57 1.18 6.53 -9.75
CA GLY A 57 1.15 5.43 -8.78
C GLY A 57 -0.24 4.82 -8.65
N ILE A 58 -0.31 3.73 -7.89
CA ILE A 58 -1.49 2.90 -7.73
C ILE A 58 -1.75 2.74 -6.24
N ARG A 59 -3.03 2.79 -5.87
CA ARG A 59 -3.53 2.31 -4.58
C ARG A 59 -4.86 1.64 -4.82
N ILE A 60 -5.06 0.48 -4.22
CA ILE A 60 -6.34 -0.22 -4.20
C ILE A 60 -6.73 -0.31 -2.74
N GLU A 61 -7.94 0.12 -2.41
CA GLU A 61 -8.42 0.21 -1.03
C GLU A 61 -9.81 -0.41 -0.89
N ASP A 62 -9.93 -1.36 0.05
CA ASP A 62 -11.18 -2.01 0.42
C ASP A 62 -11.52 -1.74 1.88
N ASN A 63 -12.81 -1.82 2.20
CA ASN A 63 -13.31 -1.81 3.57
C ASN A 63 -13.78 -3.22 3.98
N ILE A 64 -13.17 -3.77 5.02
CA ILE A 64 -13.41 -5.16 5.45
C ILE A 64 -13.90 -5.19 6.89
N ILE A 65 -15.01 -5.90 7.12
CA ILE A 65 -15.52 -6.23 8.45
C ILE A 65 -14.92 -7.58 8.87
N VAL A 66 -14.39 -7.64 10.09
CA VAL A 66 -13.91 -8.88 10.70
C VAL A 66 -15.03 -9.51 11.51
N HIS A 67 -15.46 -10.71 11.11
CA HIS A 67 -16.40 -11.54 11.86
C HIS A 67 -15.64 -12.59 12.69
N GLU A 68 -16.36 -13.44 13.42
CA GLU A 68 -15.74 -14.47 14.27
C GLU A 68 -15.08 -15.60 13.46
N ASP A 69 -15.67 -15.97 12.32
CA ASP A 69 -15.28 -17.11 11.49
C ASP A 69 -15.07 -16.76 10.01
N ASN A 70 -15.27 -15.49 9.64
CA ASN A 70 -15.12 -15.03 8.26
C ASN A 70 -14.72 -13.54 8.16
N LEU A 71 -14.46 -13.10 6.93
CA LEU A 71 -14.19 -11.70 6.57
C LEU A 71 -15.20 -11.27 5.52
N GLU A 72 -15.85 -10.13 5.73
CA GLU A 72 -16.78 -9.52 4.78
C GLU A 72 -16.10 -8.33 4.10
N ASN A 73 -15.84 -8.44 2.80
CA ASN A 73 -15.27 -7.35 2.03
C ASN A 73 -16.40 -6.56 1.39
N MET A 74 -16.92 -5.60 2.13
CA MET A 74 -18.05 -4.76 1.71
C MET A 74 -17.83 -4.14 0.32
N THR A 75 -16.59 -3.75 0.01
CA THR A 75 -16.24 -3.12 -1.27
C THR A 75 -16.38 -4.10 -2.43
N ARG A 76 -15.85 -5.32 -2.30
CA ARG A 76 -15.86 -6.34 -3.37
C ARG A 76 -17.18 -7.10 -3.46
N ASP A 77 -17.86 -7.29 -2.33
CA ASP A 77 -19.19 -7.91 -2.28
C ASP A 77 -20.25 -7.05 -3.01
N LEU A 78 -20.01 -5.73 -3.12
CA LEU A 78 -20.78 -4.80 -3.95
C LEU A 78 -20.32 -4.74 -5.43
N ALA A 79 -19.51 -5.70 -5.87
CA ALA A 79 -19.05 -5.85 -7.26
C ALA A 79 -18.31 -4.62 -7.81
N LEU A 80 -17.52 -3.95 -6.97
CA LEU A 80 -16.50 -3.02 -7.46
C LEU A 80 -15.25 -3.83 -7.84
N ASP A 81 -14.91 -3.83 -9.14
CA ASP A 81 -13.76 -4.55 -9.70
C ASP A 81 -12.40 -4.08 -9.17
#